data_AF-A0A842KHW9-F1
#
_entry.id   AF-A0A842KHW9-F1
#
_cell.length_a   1.000
_cell.length_b   1.000
_cell.length_c   1.000
_cell.angle_alpha   90.00
_cell.angle_beta   90.00
_cell.angle_gamma   90.00
#
_symmetry.space_group_name_H-M   'P 1'
#
loop_
_entity.id
_entity.type
_entity.pdbx_description
1 polymer ?
#
loop_
_entity_poly.entity_id
_entity_poly.type
_entity_poly.pdbx_seq_one_letter_code
_entity_poly.pdbx_strand_id
1 'polypeptide(L)'
;MEKKEMLGLYIGIGDVFENEKRIGECIFNLEIIMMPSGKIESEGVILEVTDGEINYEGREATFKISGILSRDHTTYSTEFKCRISPKTYPKFVVEDSEEIFKNLKPNP
;
A
#
# COMPACT_ATOMS: atom_id res chain seq x y z
N MET A 1 15.36 -3.73 -11.03
CA MET A 1 14.70 -2.42 -11.07
C MET A 1 15.32 -1.57 -9.99
N GLU A 2 15.84 -0.40 -10.34
CA GLU A 2 16.42 0.51 -9.38
C GLU A 2 15.32 1.20 -8.56
N LYS A 3 15.57 1.48 -7.27
CA LYS A 3 14.57 2.13 -6.40
C LYS A 3 14.06 3.47 -6.94
N LYS A 4 14.91 4.18 -7.70
CA LYS A 4 14.54 5.45 -8.33
C LYS A 4 13.48 5.30 -9.43
N GLU A 5 13.47 4.17 -10.12
CA GLU A 5 12.46 3.84 -11.13
C GLU A 5 11.09 3.59 -10.49
N MET A 6 11.08 3.28 -9.19
CA MET A 6 9.87 3.04 -8.42
C MET A 6 9.25 4.29 -7.78
N LEU A 7 9.86 5.47 -7.95
CA LEU A 7 9.31 6.70 -7.40
C LEU A 7 8.14 7.19 -8.23
N GLY A 8 7.00 7.46 -7.60
CA GLY A 8 5.79 7.96 -8.25
C GLY A 8 4.51 7.36 -7.71
N LEU A 9 3.42 7.58 -8.45
CA LEU A 9 2.08 7.14 -8.11
C LEU A 9 1.76 5.78 -8.77
N TYR A 10 1.20 4.88 -7.96
CA TYR A 10 0.72 3.56 -8.35
C TYR A 10 -0.77 3.46 -8.02
N ILE A 11 -1.49 2.73 -8.86
CA ILE A 11 -2.84 2.28 -8.56
C ILE A 11 -2.73 0.81 -8.14
N GLY A 12 -3.38 0.43 -7.05
CA GLY A 12 -3.35 -0.92 -6.54
C GLY A 12 -4.72 -1.50 -6.26
N ILE A 13 -4.79 -2.83 -6.32
CA ILE A 13 -5.88 -3.63 -5.78
C ILE A 13 -5.26 -4.73 -4.92
N GLY A 14 -5.80 -4.96 -3.73
CA GLY A 14 -5.21 -5.96 -2.83
C GLY A 14 -6.10 -6.39 -1.69
N ASP A 15 -5.85 -7.62 -1.26
CA ASP A 15 -6.40 -8.20 -0.06
C ASP A 15 -5.83 -7.51 1.19
N VAL A 16 -6.72 -7.19 2.12
CA VAL A 16 -6.39 -6.57 3.41
C VAL A 16 -6.43 -7.62 4.50
N PHE A 17 -5.36 -7.71 5.28
CA PHE A 17 -5.19 -8.64 6.38
C PHE A 17 -4.99 -7.91 7.70
N GLU A 18 -5.68 -8.38 8.73
CA GLU A 18 -5.48 -7.96 10.12
C GLU A 18 -5.27 -9.21 10.98
N ASN A 19 -4.16 -9.25 11.74
CA ASN A 19 -3.75 -10.44 12.51
C ASN A 19 -3.76 -11.74 11.68
N GLU A 20 -3.15 -11.69 10.48
CA GLU A 20 -3.05 -12.81 9.52
C GLU A 20 -4.39 -13.30 8.92
N LYS A 21 -5.52 -12.70 9.31
CA LYS A 21 -6.83 -13.00 8.76
C LYS A 21 -7.18 -12.00 7.66
N ARG A 22 -7.58 -12.49 6.48
CA ARG A 22 -8.15 -11.64 5.42
C ARG A 22 -9.48 -11.06 5.91
N ILE A 23 -9.62 -9.74 5.83
CA ILE A 23 -10.83 -9.01 6.25
C ILE A 23 -11.56 -8.34 5.08
N GLY A 24 -10.91 -8.20 3.92
CA GLY A 24 -11.53 -7.64 2.72
C GLY A 24 -10.53 -7.44 1.59
N GLU A 25 -10.95 -6.72 0.56
CA GLU A 25 -10.16 -6.27 -0.59
C GLU A 25 -10.43 -4.78 -0.84
N CYS A 26 -9.41 -4.03 -1.25
CA CYS A 26 -9.57 -2.63 -1.60
C CYS A 26 -8.81 -2.23 -2.87
N ILE A 27 -9.33 -1.18 -3.53
CA ILE A 27 -8.61 -0.38 -4.51
C ILE A 27 -7.98 0.80 -3.78
N PHE A 28 -6.72 1.10 -4.07
CA PHE A 28 -5.96 2.15 -3.42
C PHE A 28 -5.01 2.87 -4.37
N ASN A 29 -4.67 4.09 -4.02
CA ASN A 29 -3.50 4.78 -4.58
C ASN A 29 -2.33 4.61 -3.62
N LEU A 30 -1.12 4.42 -4.16
CA LEU A 30 0.13 4.36 -3.41
C LEU A 30 1.14 5.30 -4.05
N GLU A 31 1.64 6.26 -3.29
CA GLU A 31 2.72 7.15 -3.70
C GLU A 31 4.02 6.74 -3.02
N ILE A 32 5.09 6.62 -3.81
CA ILE A 32 6.45 6.33 -3.33
C ILE A 32 7.32 7.56 -3.62
N ILE A 33 7.79 8.21 -2.56
CA ILE A 33 8.49 9.49 -2.63
C ILE A 33 9.90 9.40 -2.06
N MET A 34 10.81 10.22 -2.60
CA MET A 34 12.15 10.41 -2.04
C MET A 34 12.20 11.74 -1.29
N MET A 35 12.47 11.66 0.00
CA MET A 35 12.64 12.81 0.87
C MET A 35 13.96 13.56 0.56
N PRO A 36 14.09 14.84 0.93
CA PRO A 36 15.34 15.59 0.78
C PRO A 36 16.56 14.92 1.45
N SER A 37 16.33 14.11 2.47
CA SER A 37 17.35 13.29 3.15
C SER A 37 17.84 12.09 2.32
N GLY A 38 17.21 11.80 1.19
CA GLY A 38 17.44 10.60 0.38
C GLY A 38 16.68 9.36 0.88
N LYS A 39 15.95 9.47 2.00
CA LYS A 39 15.09 8.39 2.51
C LYS A 39 13.86 8.23 1.62
N ILE A 40 13.47 6.99 1.34
CA ILE A 40 12.21 6.68 0.66
C ILE A 40 11.09 6.54 1.69
N GLU A 41 9.97 7.16 1.39
CA GLU A 41 8.72 7.01 2.16
C GLU A 41 7.58 6.63 1.22
N SER A 42 6.53 6.04 1.77
CA SER A 42 5.37 5.62 0.98
C SER A 42 4.09 5.80 1.77
N GLU A 43 3.14 6.46 1.13
CA GLU A 43 1.81 6.72 1.66
C GLU A 43 0.76 6.43 0.61
N GLY A 44 -0.45 6.15 1.04
CA GLY A 44 -1.52 5.82 0.13
C GLY A 44 -2.88 6.17 0.67
N VAL A 45 -3.89 5.99 -0.16
CA VAL A 45 -5.29 6.28 0.16
C VAL A 45 -6.15 5.12 -0.31
N ILE A 46 -6.97 4.58 0.59
CA ILE A 46 -8.01 3.61 0.22
C ILE A 46 -9.10 4.39 -0.55
N LEU A 47 -9.36 3.97 -1.78
CA LEU A 47 -10.36 4.60 -2.65
C LEU A 47 -11.70 3.89 -2.56
N GLU A 48 -11.68 2.56 -2.58
CA GLU A 48 -12.87 1.73 -2.62
C GLU A 48 -12.60 0.40 -1.92
N VAL A 49 -13.59 -0.10 -1.18
CA VAL A 49 -13.60 -1.46 -0.63
C VAL A 49 -14.45 -2.31 -1.56
N THR A 50 -13.84 -3.30 -2.20
CA THR A 50 -14.48 -4.15 -3.21
C THR A 50 -15.05 -5.44 -2.62
N ASP A 51 -14.52 -5.87 -1.47
CA ASP A 51 -15.00 -7.04 -0.72
C ASP A 51 -14.72 -6.88 0.78
N GLY A 52 -15.56 -7.48 1.62
CA GLY A 52 -15.42 -7.47 3.08
C GLY A 52 -15.72 -6.13 3.77
N GLU A 53 -15.22 -5.97 5.01
CA GLU A 53 -15.48 -4.80 5.85
C GLU A 53 -14.15 -4.18 6.32
N ILE A 54 -13.64 -3.21 5.55
CA ILE A 54 -12.43 -2.45 5.90
C ILE A 54 -12.86 -1.06 6.37
N ASN A 55 -13.09 -0.91 7.68
CA ASN A 55 -13.37 0.39 8.29
C ASN A 55 -12.46 0.64 9.50
N TYR A 56 -11.66 1.70 9.40
CA TYR A 56 -10.74 2.15 10.45
C TYR A 56 -11.09 3.54 10.96
N GLU A 57 -12.25 4.09 10.58
CA GLU A 57 -12.73 5.36 11.07
C GLU A 57 -12.77 5.35 12.61
N GLY A 58 -12.18 6.38 13.22
CA GLY A 58 -12.16 6.53 14.68
C GLY A 58 -11.16 5.65 15.45
N ARG A 59 -10.37 4.78 14.81
CA ARG A 59 -9.33 3.98 15.50
C ARG A 59 -7.97 3.97 14.80
N GLU A 60 -6.92 3.73 15.57
CA GLU A 60 -5.62 3.34 15.01
C GLU A 60 -5.66 1.87 14.64
N ALA A 61 -5.09 1.53 13.49
CA ALA A 61 -5.01 0.14 13.04
C ALA A 61 -3.70 -0.10 12.27
N THR A 62 -3.22 -1.34 12.38
CA THR A 62 -2.10 -1.86 11.60
C THR A 62 -2.59 -3.06 10.82
N PHE A 63 -2.35 -3.06 9.52
CA PHE A 63 -2.84 -4.08 8.61
C PHE A 63 -1.81 -4.36 7.53
N LYS A 64 -1.98 -5.44 6.78
CA LYS A 64 -1.16 -5.77 5.62
C LYS A 64 -2.01 -5.70 4.36
N ILE A 65 -1.47 -5.10 3.30
CA ILE A 65 -2.03 -5.22 1.95
C ILE A 65 -1.18 -6.25 1.21
N SER A 66 -1.82 -7.20 0.54
CA SER A 66 -1.18 -8.10 -0.42
C SER A 66 -1.94 -7.99 -1.74
N GLY A 67 -1.27 -7.58 -2.81
CA GLY A 67 -1.98 -7.22 -4.03
C GLY A 67 -1.11 -6.87 -5.20
N ILE A 68 -1.75 -6.29 -6.22
CA ILE A 68 -1.15 -5.87 -7.46
C ILE A 68 -1.06 -4.34 -7.46
N LEU A 69 0.10 -3.82 -7.85
CA LEU A 69 0.35 -2.42 -8.18
C LEU A 69 0.50 -2.28 -9.69
N SER A 70 -0.07 -1.22 -10.25
CA SER A 70 0.06 -0.87 -11.66
C SER A 70 0.55 0.55 -11.83
N ARG A 71 1.47 0.72 -12.78
CA ARG A 71 1.95 2.01 -13.28
C ARG A 71 2.48 1.84 -14.70
N ASP A 72 2.14 2.79 -15.58
CA ASP A 72 2.66 2.85 -16.96
C ASP A 72 2.55 1.51 -17.70
N HIS A 73 1.38 0.86 -17.62
CA HIS A 73 1.07 -0.46 -18.19
C HIS A 73 1.91 -1.63 -17.65
N THR A 74 2.71 -1.41 -16.61
CA THR A 74 3.45 -2.45 -15.91
C THR A 74 2.74 -2.81 -14.62
N THR A 75 2.62 -4.11 -14.35
CA THR A 75 1.99 -4.65 -13.16
C THR A 75 2.98 -5.42 -12.30
N TYR A 76 2.88 -5.24 -10.99
CA TYR A 76 3.71 -5.90 -9.99
C TYR A 76 2.83 -6.48 -8.90
N SER A 77 3.12 -7.68 -8.42
CA SER A 77 2.58 -8.15 -7.15
C SER A 77 3.50 -7.75 -6.01
N THR A 78 2.96 -7.37 -4.86
CA THR A 78 3.73 -7.10 -3.64
C THR A 78 2.87 -7.30 -2.40
N GLU A 79 3.51 -7.29 -1.23
CA GLU A 79 2.82 -7.17 0.05
C GLU A 79 3.59 -6.24 0.97
N PHE A 80 2.88 -5.46 1.77
CA PHE A 80 3.48 -4.48 2.66
C PHE A 80 2.55 -4.14 3.83
N LYS A 81 3.17 -3.85 4.97
CA LYS A 81 2.48 -3.48 6.21
C LYS A 81 2.20 -1.99 6.26
N CYS A 82 1.00 -1.65 6.69
CA CYS A 82 0.46 -0.30 6.72
C CYS A 82 -0.05 0.06 8.11
N ARG A 83 -0.03 1.35 8.41
CA ARG A 83 -0.71 1.96 9.55
C ARG A 83 -1.68 3.02 9.09
N ILE A 84 -2.79 3.11 9.79
CA ILE A 84 -3.76 4.19 9.63
C ILE A 84 -4.11 4.75 11.01
N SER A 85 -4.35 6.05 11.04
CA SER A 85 -4.79 6.76 12.24
C SER A 85 -6.16 7.37 12.00
N PRO A 86 -6.95 7.62 13.07
CA PRO A 86 -8.25 8.29 12.95
C PRO A 86 -8.14 9.66 12.25
N LYS A 87 -7.02 10.35 12.42
CA LYS A 87 -6.79 11.71 11.88
C LYS A 87 -6.48 11.70 10.39
N THR A 88 -5.95 10.60 9.88
CA THR A 88 -5.47 10.49 8.49
C THR A 88 -6.40 9.65 7.63
N TYR A 89 -7.33 8.89 8.19
CA TYR A 89 -8.28 8.07 7.43
C TYR A 89 -8.98 8.88 6.32
N PRO A 90 -9.06 8.37 5.07
CA PRO A 90 -8.70 7.03 4.59
C PRO A 90 -7.23 6.86 4.13
N LYS A 91 -6.33 7.79 4.49
CA LYS A 91 -4.90 7.69 4.19
C LYS A 91 -4.17 6.73 5.12
N PHE A 92 -3.34 5.87 4.54
CA PHE A 92 -2.43 4.98 5.26
C PHE A 92 -0.97 5.34 4.97
N VAL A 93 -0.10 4.93 5.88
CA VAL A 93 1.36 5.04 5.74
C VAL A 93 1.95 3.64 5.75
N VAL A 94 2.91 3.37 4.88
CA VAL A 94 3.64 2.10 4.85
C VAL A 94 4.69 2.09 5.95
N GLU A 95 4.74 1.03 6.76
CA GLU A 95 5.65 0.97 7.92
C GLU A 95 7.13 0.95 7.51
N ASP A 96 7.46 0.14 6.51
CA ASP A 96 8.78 0.04 5.90
C ASP A 96 8.63 0.07 4.39
N SER A 97 8.90 1.21 3.75
CA SER A 97 8.86 1.34 2.29
C SER A 97 9.81 0.37 1.58
N GLU A 98 10.86 -0.12 2.26
CA GLU A 98 11.74 -1.15 1.71
C GLU A 98 11.05 -2.51 1.54
N GLU A 99 9.99 -2.78 2.31
CA GLU A 99 9.19 -4.01 2.21
C GLU A 99 8.53 -4.12 0.84
N ILE A 100 7.99 -3.02 0.31
CA ILE A 100 7.40 -2.97 -1.04
C ILE A 100 8.41 -3.49 -2.06
N PHE A 101 9.65 -3.00 -2.01
CA PHE A 101 10.70 -3.36 -2.97
C PHE A 101 11.21 -4.79 -2.80
N LYS A 102 11.37 -5.25 -1.55
CA LYS A 102 11.81 -6.62 -1.24
C LYS A 102 10.79 -7.65 -1.74
N ASN A 103 9.50 -7.32 -1.65
CA ASN A 103 8.41 -8.23 -2.01
C ASN A 103 7.92 -8.06 -3.45
N LEU A 104 8.44 -7.05 -4.17
CA LEU A 104 8.03 -6.73 -5.52
C LEU A 104 8.40 -7.87 -6.50
N LYS A 105 7.39 -8.37 -7.20
CA LYS A 105 7.56 -9.37 -8.26
C LYS A 105 6.80 -8.91 -9.51
N PRO A 106 7.36 -9.08 -10.72
CA PRO A 106 6.60 -8.87 -11.95
C PRO A 106 5.32 -9.71 -11.93
N ASN A 107 4.20 -9.12 -12.31
CA ASN A 107 2.93 -9.82 -12.47
C ASN A 107 2.62 -9.91 -13.98
N PRO A 108 2.97 -11.04 -14.64
CA PRO A 108 2.81 -11.24 -16.08
C PRO A 108 1.35 -11.46 -16.52
#